data_AF-A0A2J8P4T0-F1
#
_entry.id   AF-A0A2J8P4T0-F1
#
_cell.length_a   1.000
_cell.length_b   1.000
_cell.length_c   1.000
_cell.angle_alpha   90.00
_cell.angle_beta   90.00
_cell.angle_gamma   90.00
#
_symmetry.space_group_name_H-M   'P 1'
#
loop_
_entity.id
_entity.type
_entity.pdbx_description
1 polymer ?
#
loop_
_entity_poly.entity_id
_entity_poly.type
_entity_poly.pdbx_seq_one_letter_code
_entity_poly.pdbx_strand_id
1 'polypeptide(L)' 'MATLKDQLIHNLLKEEQTPQNKITVVGVGAVGMACAISILMKTIM' A
#
# COMPACT_ATOMS: atom_id res chain seq x y z
N MET A 1 25.69 -0.58 13.37
CA MET A 1 24.92 -1.75 13.87
C MET A 1 23.89 -2.08 12.82
N ALA A 2 23.87 -3.30 12.28
CA ALA A 2 22.82 -3.74 11.36
C ALA A 2 21.51 -3.90 12.13
N THR A 3 20.39 -3.40 11.60
CA THR A 3 19.09 -3.58 12.24
C THR A 3 18.64 -5.04 12.10
N LEU A 4 17.70 -5.49 12.95
CA LEU A 4 17.11 -6.83 12.79
C LEU A 4 16.51 -7.02 11.39
N LYS A 5 15.93 -5.97 10.79
CA LYS A 5 15.44 -5.99 9.41
C LYS A 5 16.56 -6.35 8.42
N ASP A 6 17.74 -5.72 8.53
CA ASP A 6 18.85 -5.96 7.60
C ASP A 6 19.48 -7.36 7.75
N GLN A 7 19.37 -7.96 8.93
CA GLN A 7 19.85 -9.31 9.20
C GLN A 7 18.89 -10.39 8.67
N LEU A 8 17.58 -10.13 8.72
CA LEU A 8 16.55 -11.09 8.28
C LEU A 8 16.14 -10.90 6.82
N ILE A 9 16.18 -9.67 6.29
CA ILE A 9 15.70 -9.31 4.95
C ILE A 9 16.84 -8.65 4.19
N HIS A 10 17.35 -9.37 3.20
CA HIS A 10 18.35 -8.83 2.29
C HIS A 10 17.65 -8.12 1.12
N ASN A 11 17.58 -6.79 1.17
CA ASN A 11 17.01 -5.98 0.09
C ASN A 11 17.95 -5.96 -1.12
N LEU A 12 17.64 -6.76 -2.15
CA LEU A 12 18.43 -6.86 -3.39
C LEU A 12 18.34 -5.60 -4.29
N LEU A 13 17.26 -4.84 -4.15
CA LEU A 13 17.00 -3.60 -4.88
C LEU A 13 16.57 -2.51 -3.89
N LYS A 14 16.76 -1.24 -4.26
CA LYS A 14 16.27 -0.10 -3.46
C LYS A 14 14.73 -0.11 -3.43
N GLU A 15 14.12 0.21 -2.30
CA GLU A 15 12.65 0.25 -2.08
C GLU A 15 11.90 1.37 -2.86
N GLU A 16 12.52 1.95 -3.90
CA GLU A 16 11.87 2.91 -4.80
C GLU A 16 10.93 2.14 -5.76
N GLN A 17 9.75 1.76 -5.27
CA GLN A 17 8.68 1.25 -6.10
C GLN A 17 7.63 2.34 -6.36
N THR A 18 7.53 2.76 -7.61
CA THR A 18 6.41 3.60 -8.06
C THR A 18 5.14 2.75 -8.10
N PRO A 19 4.07 3.13 -7.39
CA PRO A 19 2.83 2.36 -7.42
C PRO A 19 2.19 2.45 -8.80
N GLN A 20 2.02 1.30 -9.47
CA GLN A 20 1.43 1.24 -10.82
C GLN A 20 -0.09 1.50 -10.81
N ASN A 21 -0.77 1.07 -9.74
CA ASN A 21 -2.23 1.09 -9.62
C ASN A 21 -2.69 1.98 -8.45
N LYS A 22 -2.14 3.20 -8.33
CA LYS A 22 -2.52 4.14 -7.27
C LYS A 22 -3.91 4.73 -7.56
N ILE A 23 -4.84 4.56 -6.63
CA ILE A 23 -6.19 5.17 -6.69
C ILE A 23 -6.30 6.23 -5.60
N THR A 24 -6.95 7.37 -5.92
CA THR A 24 -7.21 8.44 -4.94
C THR A 24 -8.70 8.66 -4.80
N VAL A 25 -9.22 8.66 -3.57
CA VAL A 25 -10.60 8.99 -3.25
C VAL A 25 -10.65 10.41 -2.69
N VAL A 26 -11.43 11.30 -3.31
CA VAL A 26 -11.59 12.68 -2.85
C VAL A 26 -12.79 12.77 -1.93
N GLY A 27 -12.56 13.19 -0.68
CA GLY A 27 -13.57 13.28 0.37
C GLY A 27 -13.69 12.00 1.20
N VAL A 28 -13.67 12.15 2.53
CA VAL A 28 -13.65 11.04 3.51
C VAL A 28 -14.97 10.87 4.27
N GLY A 29 -16.07 11.33 3.67
CA GLY A 29 -17.42 11.09 4.21
C GLY A 29 -17.85 9.62 4.06
N ALA A 30 -19.07 9.29 4.50
CA ALA A 30 -19.58 7.92 4.46
C ALA A 30 -19.46 7.25 3.06
N VAL A 31 -19.76 7.99 2.00
CA VAL A 31 -19.62 7.51 0.60
C VAL A 31 -18.16 7.29 0.23
N GLY A 32 -17.26 8.21 0.60
CA GLY A 32 -15.83 8.10 0.34
C GLY A 32 -15.20 6.89 1.03
N MET A 33 -15.59 6.64 2.29
CA MET A 33 -15.13 5.48 3.04
C MET A 33 -15.68 4.16 2.49
N ALA A 34 -16.97 4.11 2.12
CA ALA A 34 -17.55 2.94 1.47
C ALA A 34 -16.87 2.64 0.13
N CYS A 35 -16.51 3.67 -0.64
CA CYS A 35 -15.76 3.55 -1.88
C CYS A 35 -14.34 2.99 -1.63
N ALA A 36 -13.61 3.54 -0.67
CA ALA A 36 -12.26 3.09 -0.33
C ALA A 36 -12.23 1.61 0.11
N ILE A 37 -13.17 1.19 0.95
CA ILE A 37 -13.28 -0.22 1.39
C ILE A 37 -13.62 -1.13 0.22
N SER A 38 -14.58 -0.75 -0.61
CA SER A 38 -14.97 -1.54 -1.79
C SER A 38 -13.80 -1.74 -2.77
N ILE A 39 -13.00 -0.69 -3.00
CA ILE A 39 -11.79 -0.76 -3.84
C ILE A 39 -10.78 -1.73 -3.23
N LEU A 40 -10.49 -1.62 -1.93
CA LEU A 40 -9.56 -2.52 -1.22
C LEU A 40 -10.03 -3.97 -1.32
N MET A 41 -11.29 -4.25 -0.97
CA MET A 41 -11.83 -5.60 -0.96
C MET A 41 -11.87 -6.23 -2.35
N LYS A 42 -12.11 -5.44 -3.41
CA LYS A 42 -12.12 -5.93 -4.80
C LYS A 42 -10.74 -6.33 -5.33
N THR A 43 -9.65 -5.91 -4.69
CA THR A 43 -8.29 -6.34 -5.03
C THR A 43 -7.83 -7.55 -4.21
N ILE A 44 -8.49 -7.84 -3.08
CA ILE A 44 -8.12 -8.91 -2.13
C ILE A 44 -8.90 -10.21 -2.41
N MET A 45 -9.89 -10.19 -3.32
CA MET A 45 -10.57 -11.36 -3.86
C MET A 45 -10.14 -11.58 -5.31
#